data_AF-A0A1Q5A204-F1
#
_entry.id   AF-A0A1Q5A204-F1
#
_cell.length_a   1.000
_cell.length_b   1.000
_cell.length_c   1.000
_cell.angle_alpha   90.00
_cell.angle_beta   90.00
_cell.angle_gamma   90.00
#
_symmetry.space_group_name_H-M   'P 1'
#
loop_
_entity.id
_entity.type
_entity.pdbx_description
1 polymer ?
#
loop_
_entity_poly.entity_id
_entity_poly.type
_entity_poly.pdbx_seq_one_letter_code
_entity_poly.pdbx_strand_id
1 'polypeptide(L)'
;MLSVPAPERIRTATAAPLAVTAEREFLRYKKVTADGRTAAVDPSDLYDLLHLDQRADRVLPNGWCMLPPRQVHSKGNACLTCDKFVTDASHRDELGTQLAQTEALITRRQTQFTARHGEPMAEDNIWLADASAKPALSPSSSWRSIRSASTTTGSSVRSGARVHPTGRNRPPRSQRNQLYEPAA
;
A
#
# COMPACT_ATOMS: atom_id res chain seq x y z
N MET A 1 47.60 40.48 -25.88
CA MET A 1 46.68 39.34 -26.13
C MET A 1 46.40 38.67 -24.79
N LEU A 2 45.26 38.97 -24.16
CA LEU A 2 44.82 38.31 -22.92
C LEU A 2 44.03 37.06 -23.31
N SER A 3 44.52 35.89 -22.88
CA SER A 3 43.87 34.60 -23.11
C SER A 3 42.65 34.48 -22.19
N VAL A 4 41.46 34.34 -22.77
CA VAL A 4 40.22 34.10 -22.02
C VAL A 4 40.15 32.61 -21.68
N PRO A 5 40.03 32.21 -20.40
CA PRO A 5 39.87 30.80 -20.04
C PRO A 5 38.50 30.27 -20.49
N ALA A 6 38.47 29.03 -20.98
CA ALA A 6 37.25 28.36 -21.44
C ALA A 6 36.22 28.21 -20.31
N PRO A 7 34.92 28.31 -20.59
CA PRO A 7 33.89 28.21 -19.55
C PRO A 7 33.85 26.80 -18.97
N GLU A 8 34.01 26.72 -17.65
CA GLU A 8 33.85 25.52 -16.86
C GLU A 8 32.41 24.99 -17.02
N ARG A 9 32.28 23.74 -17.51
CA ARG A 9 30.98 23.12 -17.80
C ARG A 9 30.24 22.93 -16.48
N ILE A 10 29.30 23.81 -16.17
CA ILE A 10 28.33 23.64 -15.09
C ILE A 10 27.64 22.30 -15.32
N ARG A 11 27.93 21.32 -14.47
CA ARG A 11 27.24 20.03 -14.45
C ARG A 11 25.82 20.29 -13.97
N THR A 12 24.89 20.48 -14.90
CA THR A 12 23.46 20.45 -14.58
C THR A 12 23.10 19.04 -14.15
N ALA A 13 22.89 18.84 -12.84
CA ALA A 13 22.25 17.63 -12.34
C ALA A 13 20.87 17.54 -12.99
N THR A 14 20.70 16.61 -13.93
CA THR A 14 19.43 16.43 -14.63
C THR A 14 18.40 15.95 -13.62
N ALA A 15 17.36 16.76 -13.38
CA ALA A 15 16.22 16.34 -12.57
C ALA A 15 15.60 15.11 -13.25
N ALA A 16 15.53 13.98 -12.54
CA ALA A 16 14.89 12.79 -13.06
C ALA A 16 13.39 13.07 -13.32
N PRO A 17 12.77 12.40 -14.31
CA PRO A 17 11.32 12.50 -14.51
C PRO A 17 10.54 12.17 -13.23
N LEU A 18 9.41 12.84 -13.01
CA LEU A 18 8.57 12.65 -11.81
C LEU A 18 8.18 11.17 -11.60
N ALA A 19 7.89 10.45 -12.69
CA ALA A 19 7.56 9.02 -12.64
C ALA A 19 8.73 8.16 -12.11
N VAL A 20 9.96 8.42 -12.56
CA VAL A 20 11.16 7.71 -12.10
C VAL A 20 11.42 8.01 -10.62
N THR A 21 11.13 9.24 -10.19
CA THR A 21 11.25 9.62 -8.78
C THR A 21 10.18 8.94 -7.92
N ALA A 22 8.92 8.88 -8.41
CA ALA A 22 7.81 8.26 -7.70
C ALA A 22 8.01 6.74 -7.50
N GLU A 23 8.42 6.03 -8.55
CA GLU A 23 8.75 4.60 -8.45
C GLU A 23 9.87 4.35 -7.45
N ARG A 24 10.96 5.13 -7.55
CA ARG A 24 12.10 4.98 -6.65
C ARG A 24 11.71 5.22 -5.19
N GLU A 25 10.95 6.27 -4.89
CA GLU A 25 10.47 6.52 -3.53
C GLU A 25 9.48 5.44 -3.07
N PHE A 26 8.66 4.89 -3.97
CA PHE A 26 7.77 3.79 -3.62
C PHE A 26 8.54 2.52 -3.23
N LEU A 27 9.54 2.13 -4.02
CA LEU A 27 10.34 0.92 -3.80
C LEU A 27 11.31 1.06 -2.62
N ARG A 28 11.63 2.29 -2.23
CA ARG A 28 12.51 2.64 -1.12
C ARG A 28 12.06 2.04 0.22
N TYR A 29 10.75 1.92 0.45
CA TYR A 29 10.21 1.54 1.74
C TYR A 29 9.72 0.10 1.78
N LYS A 30 9.97 -0.56 2.91
CA LYS A 30 9.49 -1.90 3.18
C LYS A 30 7.96 -1.88 3.34
N LYS A 31 7.27 -2.73 2.58
CA LYS A 31 5.82 -2.90 2.67
C LYS A 31 5.46 -3.83 3.83
N VAL A 32 4.47 -3.42 4.63
CA VAL A 32 4.01 -4.16 5.79
C VAL A 32 2.49 -4.28 5.81
N THR A 33 1.99 -5.36 6.40
CA THR A 33 0.56 -5.59 6.61
C THR A 33 0.03 -4.79 7.81
N ALA A 34 -1.31 -4.74 7.98
CA ALA A 34 -1.95 -4.08 9.13
C ALA A 34 -1.49 -4.58 10.50
N ASP A 35 -1.03 -5.82 10.58
CA ASP A 35 -0.47 -6.44 11.79
C ASP A 35 1.08 -6.42 11.81
N GLY A 36 1.72 -5.65 10.93
CA GLY A 36 3.15 -5.35 10.99
C GLY A 36 4.09 -6.43 10.52
N ARG A 37 3.59 -7.51 9.93
CA ARG A 37 4.43 -8.47 9.21
C ARG A 37 4.87 -7.85 7.89
N THR A 38 6.00 -8.33 7.37
CA THR A 38 6.39 -8.00 5.99
C THR A 38 5.28 -8.47 5.05
N ALA A 39 4.84 -7.60 4.14
CA ALA A 39 3.87 -7.99 3.12
C ALA A 39 4.48 -9.06 2.21
N ALA A 40 3.70 -10.09 1.87
CA ALA A 40 4.16 -11.16 0.97
C ALA A 40 4.23 -10.72 -0.51
N VAL A 41 3.71 -9.53 -0.84
CA VAL A 41 3.73 -8.96 -2.18
C VAL A 41 5.10 -8.36 -2.48
N ASP A 42 5.60 -8.58 -3.69
CA ASP A 42 6.77 -7.87 -4.17
C ASP A 42 6.44 -6.37 -4.37
N PRO A 43 7.26 -5.43 -3.88
CA PRO A 43 6.99 -4.00 -4.04
C PRO A 43 6.90 -3.54 -5.50
N SER A 44 7.66 -4.13 -6.43
CA SER A 44 7.57 -3.78 -7.85
C SER A 44 6.25 -4.26 -8.45
N ASP A 45 5.83 -5.49 -8.14
CA ASP A 45 4.53 -6.00 -8.58
C ASP A 45 3.38 -5.14 -8.03
N LEU A 46 3.47 -4.69 -6.78
CA LEU A 46 2.48 -3.79 -6.19
C LEU A 46 2.47 -2.42 -6.90
N TYR A 47 3.63 -1.86 -7.22
CA TYR A 47 3.73 -0.61 -7.96
C TYR A 47 3.07 -0.72 -9.34
N ASP A 48 3.34 -1.79 -10.07
CA ASP A 48 2.73 -2.07 -11.37
C ASP A 48 1.20 -2.21 -11.27
N LEU A 49 0.72 -2.94 -10.26
CA LEU A 49 -0.71 -3.13 -10.02
C LEU A 49 -1.48 -1.84 -9.69
N LEU A 50 -0.83 -0.86 -9.06
CA LEU A 50 -1.41 0.46 -8.79
C LEU A 50 -1.52 1.32 -10.06
N HIS A 51 -0.62 1.10 -11.02
CA HIS A 51 -0.58 1.83 -12.29
C HIS A 51 -1.36 1.14 -13.41
N LEU A 52 -1.72 -0.14 -13.23
CA LEU A 52 -2.61 -0.84 -14.15
C LEU A 52 -4.01 -0.23 -14.09
N ASP A 53 -4.54 0.21 -15.24
CA ASP A 53 -5.94 0.63 -15.39
C ASP A 53 -6.36 1.82 -14.49
N GLN A 54 -5.41 2.67 -14.09
CA GLN A 54 -5.64 3.86 -13.24
C GLN A 54 -6.45 3.56 -11.97
N ARG A 55 -6.16 2.44 -11.29
CA ARG A 55 -6.87 1.92 -10.11
C ARG A 55 -6.63 2.76 -8.84
N ALA A 56 -7.05 4.02 -8.87
CA ALA A 56 -7.01 4.93 -7.72
C ALA A 56 -7.91 4.46 -6.57
N ASP A 57 -8.88 3.58 -6.84
CA ASP A 57 -9.73 2.93 -5.83
C ASP A 57 -8.96 2.08 -4.81
N ARG A 58 -7.69 1.77 -5.11
CA ARG A 58 -6.78 1.02 -4.23
C ARG A 58 -5.83 1.89 -3.42
N VAL A 59 -5.76 3.18 -3.72
CA VAL A 59 -4.96 4.14 -2.96
C VAL A 59 -5.80 4.63 -1.79
N LEU A 60 -5.29 4.40 -0.58
CA LEU A 60 -5.92 4.80 0.67
C LEU A 60 -5.10 5.94 1.28
N PRO A 61 -5.69 6.76 2.18
CA PRO A 61 -4.96 7.86 2.81
C PRO A 61 -3.67 7.42 3.53
N ASN A 62 -3.65 6.20 4.08
CA ASN A 62 -2.57 5.65 4.89
C ASN A 62 -1.95 4.38 4.30
N GLY A 63 -2.20 4.05 3.03
CA GLY A 63 -1.66 2.84 2.41
C GLY A 63 -2.40 2.39 1.14
N TRP A 64 -2.46 1.08 0.96
CA TRP A 64 -3.00 0.45 -0.25
C TRP A 64 -3.85 -0.77 0.05
N CYS A 65 -4.82 -1.02 -0.84
CA CYS A 65 -5.66 -2.20 -0.79
C CYS A 65 -5.15 -3.30 -1.74
N MET A 66 -4.78 -4.46 -1.19
CA MET A 66 -4.33 -5.63 -1.95
C MET A 66 -5.45 -6.58 -2.37
N LEU A 67 -6.71 -6.14 -2.27
CA LEU A 67 -7.84 -6.96 -2.69
C LEU A 67 -7.74 -7.22 -4.22
N PRO A 68 -7.89 -8.46 -4.72
CA PRO A 68 -7.80 -8.76 -6.15
C PRO A 68 -8.71 -7.90 -7.03
N PRO A 69 -8.35 -7.56 -8.29
CA PRO A 69 -9.03 -6.50 -9.07
C PRO A 69 -10.51 -6.72 -9.34
N ARG A 70 -10.97 -7.97 -9.29
CA ARG A 70 -12.37 -8.35 -9.54
C ARG A 70 -13.21 -8.39 -8.26
N GLN A 71 -12.59 -8.18 -7.11
CA GLN A 71 -13.24 -8.20 -5.80
C GLN A 71 -13.39 -6.78 -5.30
N VAL A 72 -14.49 -6.50 -4.62
CA VAL A 72 -14.77 -5.22 -4.00
C VAL A 72 -15.13 -5.43 -2.54
N HIS A 73 -14.77 -4.48 -1.69
CA HIS A 73 -15.31 -4.45 -0.34
C HIS A 73 -16.76 -3.99 -0.37
N SER A 74 -17.58 -4.50 0.54
CA SER A 74 -18.98 -4.12 0.67
C SER A 74 -19.21 -2.69 1.17
N LYS A 75 -18.17 -2.05 1.72
CA LYS A 75 -18.20 -0.66 2.22
C LYS A 75 -16.95 0.08 1.76
N GLY A 76 -17.10 1.37 1.44
CA GLY A 76 -15.97 2.26 1.15
C GLY A 76 -14.99 2.29 2.32
N ASN A 77 -13.68 2.29 2.02
CA ASN A 77 -12.59 2.29 2.99
C ASN A 77 -12.57 1.12 3.99
N ALA A 78 -13.36 0.05 3.78
CA ALA A 78 -13.26 -1.16 4.60
C ALA A 78 -11.85 -1.78 4.53
N CYS A 79 -11.10 -1.49 3.46
CA CYS A 79 -9.70 -1.87 3.34
C CYS A 79 -8.88 -1.42 4.55
N LEU A 80 -9.16 -0.24 5.13
CA LEU A 80 -8.37 0.37 6.22
C LEU A 80 -8.27 -0.53 7.46
N THR A 81 -9.20 -1.45 7.68
CA THR A 81 -9.21 -2.32 8.86
C THR A 81 -9.19 -3.80 8.51
N CYS A 82 -9.00 -4.16 7.23
CA CYS A 82 -9.02 -5.56 6.79
C CYS A 82 -7.60 -6.15 6.66
N ASP A 83 -7.55 -7.46 6.44
CA ASP A 83 -6.31 -8.23 6.24
C ASP A 83 -5.62 -7.94 4.88
N LYS A 84 -6.29 -7.26 3.95
CA LYS A 84 -5.75 -6.87 2.63
C LYS A 84 -5.03 -5.52 2.64
N PHE A 85 -4.98 -4.84 3.78
CA PHE A 85 -4.29 -3.57 3.92
C PHE A 85 -2.77 -3.74 3.92
N VAL A 86 -2.10 -2.90 3.14
CA VAL A 86 -0.64 -2.73 3.17
C VAL A 86 -0.27 -1.27 3.28
N THR A 87 0.80 -0.99 4.00
CA THR A 87 1.35 0.35 4.16
C THR A 87 2.87 0.30 4.25
N ASP A 88 3.50 1.45 4.45
CA ASP A 88 4.92 1.60 4.66
C ASP A 88 5.25 2.88 5.45
N ALA A 89 6.54 3.18 5.57
CA ALA A 89 7.00 4.35 6.31
C ALA A 89 6.71 5.70 5.64
N SER A 90 6.28 5.75 4.38
CA SER A 90 5.87 7.01 3.75
C SER A 90 4.56 7.56 4.32
N HIS A 91 3.72 6.69 4.89
CA HIS A 91 2.43 7.05 5.50
C HIS A 91 2.53 7.27 7.02
N ARG A 92 3.75 7.35 7.57
CA ARG A 92 3.99 7.40 9.01
C ARG A 92 3.24 8.54 9.70
N ASP A 93 3.23 9.73 9.11
CA ASP A 93 2.60 10.90 9.75
C ASP A 93 1.08 10.77 9.76
N GLU A 94 0.48 10.37 8.64
CA GLU A 94 -0.96 10.14 8.52
C GLU A 94 -1.44 9.04 9.48
N LEU A 95 -0.73 7.91 9.52
CA LEU A 95 -0.99 6.86 10.50
C LEU A 95 -0.96 7.47 11.91
N GLY A 96 -0.01 8.38 12.18
CA GLY A 96 0.27 9.02 13.48
C GLY A 96 -0.91 9.81 13.99
N THR A 97 -1.42 10.63 13.10
CA THR A 97 -2.64 11.40 13.30
C THR A 97 -3.83 10.48 13.56
N GLN A 98 -4.02 9.41 12.77
CA GLN A 98 -5.13 8.47 12.95
C GLN A 98 -5.09 7.72 14.29
N LEU A 99 -3.89 7.34 14.74
CA LEU A 99 -3.70 6.71 16.05
C LEU A 99 -4.10 7.68 17.17
N ALA A 100 -3.56 8.90 17.17
CA ALA A 100 -3.86 9.90 18.18
C ALA A 100 -5.36 10.26 18.21
N GLN A 101 -6.00 10.38 17.05
CA GLN A 101 -7.44 10.61 16.96
C GLN A 101 -8.25 9.44 17.56
N THR A 102 -7.83 8.21 17.30
CA THR A 102 -8.51 7.01 17.82
C THR A 102 -8.37 6.92 19.34
N GLU A 103 -7.18 7.16 19.88
CA GLU A 103 -6.92 7.20 21.33
C GLU A 103 -7.76 8.28 22.02
N ALA A 104 -7.86 9.47 21.42
CA ALA A 104 -8.71 10.55 21.91
C ALA A 104 -10.20 10.19 21.91
N LEU A 105 -10.69 9.49 20.88
CA LEU A 105 -12.07 9.01 20.80
C LEU A 105 -12.37 7.96 21.88
N ILE A 106 -11.45 7.01 22.09
CA ILE A 106 -11.56 6.00 23.16
C ILE A 106 -11.65 6.69 24.52
N THR A 107 -10.70 7.58 24.81
CA THR A 107 -10.65 8.33 26.07
C THR A 107 -11.94 9.10 26.29
N ARG A 108 -12.39 9.87 25.30
CA ARG A 108 -13.64 10.65 25.38
C ARG A 108 -14.83 9.76 25.67
N ARG A 109 -14.93 8.60 25.00
CA ARG A 109 -16.07 7.69 25.18
C ARG A 109 -16.09 7.06 26.56
N GLN A 110 -14.93 6.64 27.07
CA GLN A 110 -14.79 6.11 28.41
C GLN A 110 -15.16 7.15 29.46
N THR A 111 -14.62 8.39 29.36
CA THR A 111 -14.98 9.48 30.27
C THR A 111 -16.49 9.77 30.26
N GLN A 112 -17.11 9.81 29.08
CA GLN A 112 -18.55 10.01 28.96
C GLN A 112 -19.37 8.86 29.55
N PHE A 113 -18.87 7.62 29.44
CA PHE A 113 -19.52 6.46 30.04
C PHE A 113 -19.47 6.53 31.57
N THR A 114 -18.28 6.77 32.15
CA THR A 114 -18.11 6.90 33.60
C THR A 114 -18.95 8.04 34.16
N ALA A 115 -18.98 9.20 33.48
CA ALA A 115 -19.80 10.32 33.91
C ALA A 115 -21.31 10.02 33.90
N ARG A 116 -21.78 9.10 33.05
CA ARG A 116 -23.20 8.72 32.95
C ARG A 116 -23.59 7.58 33.88
N HIS A 117 -22.70 6.63 34.12
CA HIS A 117 -23.02 5.38 34.81
C HIS A 117 -22.34 5.24 36.18
N GLY A 118 -21.45 6.16 36.56
CA GLY A 118 -20.72 6.12 37.82
C GLY A 118 -19.52 5.17 37.84
N GLU A 119 -19.44 4.25 36.88
CA GLU A 119 -18.41 3.21 36.80
C GLU A 119 -17.70 3.24 35.44
N PRO A 120 -16.41 2.85 35.36
CA PRO A 120 -15.69 2.73 34.09
C PRO A 120 -16.28 1.64 33.19
N MET A 121 -16.01 1.74 31.88
CA MET A 121 -16.36 0.67 30.94
C MET A 121 -15.56 -0.59 31.29
N ALA A 122 -16.24 -1.73 31.41
CA ALA A 122 -15.58 -3.01 31.56
C ALA A 122 -14.72 -3.34 30.32
N GLU A 123 -13.65 -4.11 30.52
CA GLU A 123 -12.70 -4.45 29.44
C GLU A 123 -13.35 -5.32 28.35
N ASP A 124 -14.38 -6.10 28.71
CA ASP A 124 -15.20 -6.90 27.80
C ASP A 124 -16.32 -6.09 27.12
N ASN A 125 -16.39 -4.78 27.35
CA ASN A 125 -17.35 -3.93 26.68
C ASN A 125 -17.14 -4.00 25.18
N ILE A 126 -18.17 -4.46 24.46
CA ILE A 126 -18.08 -4.74 23.01
C ILE A 126 -17.58 -3.54 22.19
N TRP A 127 -17.91 -2.30 22.59
CA TRP A 127 -17.41 -1.11 21.91
C TRP A 127 -15.92 -0.90 22.14
N LEU A 128 -15.45 -1.13 23.37
CA LEU A 128 -14.03 -1.00 23.73
C LEU A 128 -13.20 -2.11 23.09
N ALA A 129 -13.71 -3.34 23.10
CA ALA A 129 -13.09 -4.48 22.43
C ALA A 129 -12.93 -4.22 20.92
N ASP A 130 -13.99 -3.78 20.23
CA ASP A 130 -13.96 -3.46 18.81
C ASP A 130 -13.05 -2.25 18.48
N ALA A 131 -12.96 -1.27 19.37
CA ALA A 131 -12.08 -0.12 19.19
C ALA A 131 -10.59 -0.52 19.33
N SER A 132 -10.27 -1.36 20.32
CA SER A 132 -8.92 -1.83 20.61
C SER A 132 -8.40 -2.90 19.64
N ALA A 133 -9.30 -3.70 19.05
CA ALA A 133 -8.96 -4.82 18.16
C ALA A 133 -8.65 -4.41 16.71
N LYS A 134 -8.90 -3.17 16.30
CA LYS A 134 -8.69 -2.73 14.91
C LYS A 134 -7.19 -2.65 14.57
N PRO A 135 -6.64 -3.51 13.70
CA PRO A 135 -5.20 -3.68 13.54
C PRO A 135 -4.48 -2.46 12.93
N ALA A 136 -5.13 -1.70 12.05
CA ALA A 136 -4.55 -0.45 11.52
C ALA A 136 -4.54 0.71 12.54
N LEU A 137 -5.23 0.56 13.67
CA LEU A 137 -5.38 1.56 14.72
C LEU A 137 -4.82 1.07 16.07
N SER A 138 -4.38 -0.19 16.15
CA SER A 138 -3.75 -0.75 17.34
C SER A 138 -2.27 -0.34 17.36
N PRO A 139 -1.76 0.20 18.49
CA PRO A 139 -0.33 0.48 18.68
C PRO A 139 0.59 -0.75 18.51
N SER A 140 0.02 -1.95 18.38
CA SER A 140 0.67 -3.16 18.84
C SER A 140 1.56 -3.89 17.84
N SER A 141 1.48 -3.67 16.52
CA SER A 141 2.42 -4.34 15.60
C SER A 141 2.78 -3.61 14.31
N SER A 142 1.82 -3.12 13.49
CA SER A 142 2.17 -2.40 12.25
C SER A 142 2.97 -1.14 12.49
N TRP A 143 2.55 -0.35 13.46
CA TRP A 143 3.23 0.88 13.82
C TRP A 143 4.64 0.73 14.36
N ARG A 144 4.87 -0.29 15.20
CA ARG A 144 6.21 -0.64 15.68
C ARG A 144 7.07 -1.10 14.52
N SER A 145 6.53 -1.96 13.66
CA SER A 145 7.22 -2.42 12.47
C SER A 145 7.58 -1.27 11.53
N ILE A 146 6.68 -0.32 11.26
CA ILE A 146 6.94 0.87 10.44
C ILE A 146 7.98 1.79 11.10
N ARG A 147 7.94 1.94 12.42
CA ARG A 147 8.93 2.73 13.18
C ARG A 147 10.33 2.11 13.09
N SER A 148 10.42 0.77 13.10
CA SER A 148 11.69 0.04 13.00
C SER A 148 12.14 -0.25 11.57
N ALA A 149 11.23 -0.21 10.59
CA ALA A 149 11.48 -0.50 9.20
C ALA A 149 12.15 0.71 8.56
N SER A 150 13.47 0.74 8.66
CA SER A 150 14.33 1.47 7.75
C SER A 150 14.05 1.04 6.30
N THR A 151 14.29 1.99 5.39
CA THR A 151 14.52 1.80 3.95
C THR A 151 14.91 0.37 3.59
N THR A 152 14.27 -0.21 2.57
CA THR A 152 14.63 -1.52 2.02
C THR A 152 16.12 -1.54 1.72
N THR A 153 16.92 -2.22 2.54
CA THR A 153 18.32 -2.47 2.22
C THR A 153 18.35 -3.42 1.03
N GLY A 154 18.50 -2.83 -0.16
CA GLY A 154 18.90 -3.46 -1.41
C GLY A 154 18.41 -4.89 -1.63
N SER A 155 17.13 -5.08 -1.96
CA SER A 155 16.77 -6.25 -2.78
C SER A 155 17.06 -5.90 -4.23
N SER A 156 18.16 -6.46 -4.73
CA SER A 156 18.53 -6.65 -6.13
C SER A 156 17.54 -6.04 -7.14
N VAL A 157 17.89 -4.89 -7.71
CA VAL A 157 17.38 -4.47 -9.02
C VAL A 157 17.53 -5.67 -9.95
N ARG A 158 16.43 -6.10 -10.57
CA ARG A 158 16.38 -7.27 -11.45
C ARG A 158 17.33 -7.06 -12.64
N SER A 159 18.58 -7.47 -12.48
CA SER A 159 19.54 -7.61 -13.58
C SER A 159 19.14 -8.85 -14.38
N GLY A 160 18.82 -8.64 -15.66
CA GLY A 160 18.82 -9.71 -16.65
C GLY A 160 17.48 -9.92 -17.34
N ALA A 161 17.28 -9.17 -18.42
CA ALA A 161 16.57 -9.70 -19.58
C ALA A 161 17.21 -11.04 -19.98
N ARG A 162 16.53 -12.15 -19.71
CA ARG A 162 16.79 -13.39 -20.44
C ARG A 162 15.85 -13.40 -21.64
N VAL A 163 16.39 -12.92 -22.75
CA VAL A 163 15.90 -13.28 -24.08
C VAL A 163 16.02 -14.80 -24.18
N HIS A 164 14.89 -15.50 -24.16
CA HIS A 164 14.86 -16.89 -24.57
C HIS A 164 14.83 -16.95 -26.11
N PRO A 165 15.78 -17.62 -26.76
CA PRO A 165 15.79 -17.76 -28.21
C PRO A 165 14.67 -18.72 -28.67
N THR A 166 13.87 -18.20 -29.59
CA THR A 166 13.19 -18.85 -30.72
C THR A 166 12.93 -20.37 -30.68
N GLY A 167 11.65 -20.72 -30.87
CA GLY A 167 11.30 -21.82 -31.78
C GLY A 167 10.28 -22.84 -31.26
N ARG A 168 8.99 -22.63 -31.57
CA ARG A 168 8.21 -23.52 -32.45
C ARG A 168 6.82 -22.93 -32.72
N ASN A 169 6.57 -22.71 -34.01
CA ASN A 169 5.30 -22.30 -34.59
C ASN A 169 4.14 -23.18 -34.13
N ARG A 170 3.02 -22.57 -33.72
CA ARG A 170 1.71 -23.21 -33.66
C ARG A 170 0.78 -22.46 -34.65
N PRO A 171 0.18 -23.15 -35.63
CA PRO A 171 -0.65 -22.49 -36.63
C PRO A 171 -1.99 -22.02 -36.02
N PRO A 172 -2.65 -21.02 -36.64
CA PRO A 172 -3.90 -20.46 -36.13
C PRO A 172 -5.06 -21.45 -36.30
N ARG A 173 -5.88 -21.59 -35.24
CA ARG A 173 -7.15 -22.33 -35.29
C ARG A 173 -8.18 -21.48 -36.03
N SER A 174 -8.44 -21.80 -37.29
CA SER A 174 -9.59 -21.29 -38.04
C SER A 174 -10.88 -21.97 -37.57
N GLN A 175 -11.89 -21.14 -37.33
CA GLN A 175 -13.33 -21.35 -37.51
C GLN A 175 -13.98 -22.68 -37.07
N ARG A 176 -14.86 -22.58 -36.07
CA ARG A 176 -16.18 -23.24 -36.14
C ARG A 176 -17.20 -22.51 -35.27
N ASN A 177 -17.97 -21.63 -35.92
CA ASN A 177 -19.32 -21.28 -35.49
C ASN A 177 -20.22 -22.51 -35.71
N GLN A 178 -20.84 -23.03 -34.67
CA GLN A 178 -22.08 -23.83 -34.70
C GLN A 178 -22.87 -23.40 -33.45
N LEU A 179 -23.78 -22.45 -33.62
CA LEU A 179 -25.24 -22.66 -33.67
C LEU A 179 -25.83 -23.01 -32.30
N TYR A 180 -26.45 -22.00 -31.68
CA TYR A 180 -27.33 -22.12 -30.52
C TYR A 180 -28.76 -21.99 -31.04
N GLU A 181 -29.52 -23.09 -31.11
CA GLU A 181 -30.98 -23.04 -31.20
C GLU A 181 -31.55 -23.00 -29.76
N PRO A 182 -32.61 -22.23 -29.50
CA PRO A 182 -33.32 -22.28 -28.22
C PRO A 182 -34.44 -23.33 -28.27
N ALA A 183 -34.52 -24.18 -27.26
CA ALA A 183 -35.69 -25.02 -27.03
C ALA A 183 -36.71 -24.25 -26.18
N ALA A 184 -37.93 -24.19 -26.69
CA ALA A 184 -39.17 -23.94 -25.96
C ALA A 184 -39.65 -25.24 -25.29
#